data_AF-A0A0G0VW36-F1
#
_entry.id   AF-A0A0G0VW36-F1
#
_cell.length_a   1.000
_cell.length_b   1.000
_cell.length_c   1.000
_cell.angle_alpha   90.00
_cell.angle_beta   90.00
_cell.angle_gamma   90.00
#
_symmetry.space_group_name_H-M   'P 1'
#
loop_
_entity.id
_entity.type
_entity.pdbx_description
1 polymer ?
#
loop_
_entity_poly.entity_id
_entity_poly.type
_entity_poly.pdbx_seq_one_letter_code
_entity_poly.pdbx_strand_id
1 'polypeptide(L)'
;MDVNPVQNSPSPNPVPPPITPPTPVAPLPPSTSSGLGPPPVTPPASPNPLSFSPPPPSSPLNPSINSGLGPPASLPPEKPKSHKKLIALGLLLILAIALPLTVFVSRQQQVIEQEAEEPQLTPETIMFEINGEPFSLQNIIEVAKEQYSETDAGTKEVQKIAKDILIEREILDLTGSELGVSVSSEERAALVEASGLSENEAYYELLREKVALAKVRYIKAFSIGYWVPPPRFITEQTTEDKERSQEQLDAGPSAIDQAESGLKRNQNPLTLARSIVSNSPALSDSLSVNGYKLDSITEDEQDLLSDPEFYEYNDSNFDDATRNALFAQNVSERQVIKIPANDSNGGEVVYKIVEKSDTGAGSYVEWLKSQRDSLVTKEIPL
;
A
#
# COMPACT_ATOMS: atom_id res chain seq x y z
N MET A 1 73.38 -43.43 33.13
CA MET A 1 72.24 -43.47 34.08
C MET A 1 71.05 -43.00 33.26
N ASP A 2 70.50 -43.93 32.51
CA ASP A 2 69.45 -43.70 31.53
C ASP A 2 68.09 -43.84 32.20
N VAL A 3 67.31 -42.78 32.18
CA VAL A 3 65.96 -42.73 32.72
C VAL A 3 64.99 -42.91 31.56
N ASN A 4 64.34 -44.07 31.52
CA ASN A 4 63.28 -44.41 30.57
C ASN A 4 62.08 -43.45 30.72
N PRO A 5 61.53 -42.91 29.62
CA PRO A 5 60.25 -42.22 29.65
C PRO A 5 59.08 -43.21 29.66
N VAL A 6 58.16 -43.00 30.60
CA VAL A 6 56.89 -43.73 30.75
C VAL A 6 55.95 -43.36 29.59
N GLN A 7 55.57 -44.36 28.79
CA GLN A 7 54.48 -44.27 27.82
C GLN A 7 53.13 -44.20 28.56
N ASN A 8 52.41 -43.09 28.39
CA ASN A 8 51.00 -42.99 28.74
C ASN A 8 50.14 -43.46 27.56
N SER A 9 49.46 -44.59 27.74
CA SER A 9 48.43 -45.09 26.82
C SER A 9 47.15 -44.25 26.97
N PRO A 10 46.46 -43.88 25.86
CA PRO A 10 45.21 -43.14 25.91
C PRO A 10 44.04 -44.04 26.35
N SER A 11 43.23 -43.54 27.28
CA SER A 11 41.98 -44.17 27.72
C SER A 11 40.97 -44.28 26.56
N PRO A 12 40.25 -45.41 26.43
CA PRO A 12 39.21 -45.55 25.41
C PRO A 12 37.97 -44.70 25.75
N ASN A 13 37.49 -43.94 24.76
CA ASN A 13 36.24 -43.18 24.83
C ASN A 13 35.03 -44.13 25.01
N PRO A 14 34.07 -43.78 25.88
CA PRO A 14 32.83 -44.54 26.02
C PRO A 14 31.94 -44.37 24.77
N VAL A 15 31.50 -45.51 24.23
CA VAL A 15 30.52 -45.61 23.14
C VAL A 15 29.14 -45.22 23.68
N PRO A 16 28.39 -44.32 23.02
CA PRO A 16 27.02 -43.98 23.44
C PRO A 16 26.06 -45.17 23.22
N PRO A 17 25.05 -45.35 24.09
CA PRO A 17 24.07 -46.42 23.95
C PRO A 17 23.20 -46.23 22.69
N PRO A 18 22.69 -47.32 22.09
CA PRO A 18 21.82 -47.26 20.92
C PRO A 18 20.50 -46.55 21.24
N ILE A 19 20.08 -45.68 20.31
CA ILE A 19 18.81 -44.94 20.35
C ILE A 19 17.66 -45.92 20.06
N THR A 20 16.80 -46.15 21.05
CA THR A 20 15.53 -46.85 20.91
C THR A 20 14.48 -45.91 20.28
N PRO A 21 13.70 -46.36 19.28
CA PRO A 21 12.62 -45.56 18.71
C PRO A 21 11.46 -45.36 19.71
N PRO A 22 10.76 -44.21 19.69
CA PRO A 22 9.65 -43.94 20.60
C PRO A 22 8.44 -44.84 20.32
N THR A 23 7.83 -45.33 21.40
CA THR A 23 6.60 -46.11 21.43
C THR A 23 5.39 -45.26 20.94
N PRO A 24 4.49 -45.79 20.10
CA PRO A 24 3.28 -45.09 19.68
C PRO A 24 2.34 -44.83 20.87
N VAL A 25 1.91 -43.58 21.05
CA VAL A 25 0.88 -43.18 22.01
C VAL A 25 -0.50 -43.58 21.47
N ALA A 26 -1.28 -44.32 22.26
CA ALA A 26 -2.64 -44.72 21.92
C ALA A 26 -3.61 -43.51 21.99
N PRO A 27 -4.61 -43.42 21.10
CA PRO A 27 -5.59 -42.34 21.10
C PRO A 27 -6.56 -42.43 22.29
N LEU A 28 -6.89 -41.27 22.88
CA LEU A 28 -7.89 -41.16 23.94
C LEU A 28 -9.31 -41.46 23.41
N PRO A 29 -10.19 -42.09 24.23
CA PRO A 29 -11.57 -42.35 23.86
C PRO A 29 -12.43 -41.06 23.84
N PRO A 30 -13.47 -40.99 22.98
CA PRO A 30 -14.31 -39.82 22.83
C PRO A 30 -15.23 -39.62 24.03
N SER A 31 -15.27 -38.39 24.54
CA SER A 31 -16.23 -37.97 25.57
C SER A 31 -17.56 -37.61 24.92
N THR A 32 -18.61 -38.34 25.29
CA THR A 32 -20.01 -38.01 25.01
C THR A 32 -20.50 -36.92 25.97
N SER A 33 -20.91 -35.77 25.46
CA SER A 33 -21.69 -34.78 26.18
C SER A 33 -22.82 -34.26 25.28
N SER A 34 -24.04 -34.53 25.72
CA SER A 34 -25.29 -34.13 25.07
C SER A 34 -25.58 -32.64 25.23
N GLY A 35 -26.09 -32.02 24.16
CA GLY A 35 -27.18 -31.04 24.24
C GLY A 35 -26.85 -29.61 24.66
N LEU A 36 -26.72 -28.73 23.67
CA LEU A 36 -27.47 -27.46 23.47
C LEU A 36 -26.70 -26.65 22.42
N GLY A 37 -27.29 -26.51 21.23
CA GLY A 37 -26.65 -25.80 20.11
C GLY A 37 -26.54 -24.30 20.36
N PRO A 38 -25.45 -23.64 19.93
CA PRO A 38 -25.37 -22.19 19.94
C PRO A 38 -26.32 -21.57 18.89
N PRO A 39 -26.87 -20.37 19.12
CA PRO A 39 -27.66 -19.65 18.13
C PRO A 39 -26.82 -19.30 16.89
N PRO A 40 -27.45 -19.03 15.72
CA PRO A 40 -26.74 -18.73 14.48
C PRO A 40 -25.92 -17.45 14.65
N VAL A 41 -24.60 -17.59 14.58
CA VAL A 41 -23.66 -16.47 14.48
C VAL A 41 -23.65 -16.04 13.02
N THR A 42 -24.23 -14.87 12.73
CA THR A 42 -23.92 -14.11 11.51
C THR A 42 -22.42 -13.83 11.49
N PRO A 43 -21.69 -14.17 10.41
CA PRO A 43 -20.28 -13.83 10.31
C PRO A 43 -20.12 -12.30 10.38
N PRO A 44 -19.12 -11.79 11.13
CA PRO A 44 -18.76 -10.38 11.05
C PRO A 44 -18.33 -10.05 9.61
N ALA A 45 -18.69 -8.86 9.15
CA ALA A 45 -18.25 -8.33 7.87
C ALA A 45 -16.72 -8.41 7.76
N SER A 46 -16.23 -9.04 6.70
CA SER A 46 -14.80 -9.11 6.39
C SER A 46 -14.18 -7.71 6.41
N PRO A 47 -12.99 -7.53 7.02
CA PRO A 47 -12.25 -6.29 6.86
C PRO A 47 -11.85 -6.14 5.38
N ASN A 48 -12.13 -4.97 4.82
CA ASN A 48 -11.73 -4.57 3.47
C ASN A 48 -10.24 -4.90 3.21
N PRO A 49 -9.88 -5.57 2.11
CA PRO A 49 -8.51 -5.48 1.60
C PRO A 49 -8.23 -4.02 1.21
N LEU A 50 -7.03 -3.57 1.53
CA LEU A 50 -6.53 -2.21 1.33
C LEU A 50 -6.75 -1.72 -0.11
N SER A 51 -7.81 -0.94 -0.32
CA SER A 51 -8.01 -0.18 -1.55
C SER A 51 -7.05 1.01 -1.54
N PHE A 52 -5.91 0.85 -2.22
CA PHE A 52 -5.08 1.99 -2.59
C PHE A 52 -5.83 2.82 -3.63
N SER A 53 -6.53 3.85 -3.14
CA SER A 53 -7.05 4.90 -4.02
C SER A 53 -5.86 5.67 -4.62
N PRO A 54 -5.78 5.86 -5.95
CA PRO A 54 -4.78 6.72 -6.53
C PRO A 54 -4.96 8.17 -6.03
N PRO A 55 -3.87 8.92 -5.79
CA PRO A 55 -3.97 10.29 -5.30
C PRO A 55 -4.73 11.17 -6.32
N PRO A 56 -5.59 12.10 -5.87
CA PRO A 56 -6.23 13.05 -6.77
C PRO A 56 -5.17 13.90 -7.48
N PRO A 57 -5.40 14.29 -8.74
CA PRO A 57 -4.45 15.10 -9.50
C PRO A 57 -4.17 16.42 -8.78
N SER A 58 -2.89 16.66 -8.50
CA SER A 58 -2.35 17.93 -7.99
C SER A 58 -2.81 19.08 -8.87
N SER A 59 -3.81 19.82 -8.40
CA SER A 59 -4.15 21.12 -8.98
C SER A 59 -3.03 22.11 -8.65
N PRO A 60 -2.57 22.92 -9.62
CA PRO A 60 -1.49 23.87 -9.37
C PRO A 60 -1.92 24.94 -8.36
N LEU A 61 -1.03 25.18 -7.40
CA LEU A 61 -1.06 26.31 -6.46
C LEU A 61 -1.30 27.62 -7.21
N ASN A 62 -2.47 28.23 -6.99
CA ASN A 62 -2.77 29.59 -7.39
C ASN A 62 -2.41 30.54 -6.23
N PRO A 63 -1.57 31.57 -6.42
CA PRO A 63 -1.19 32.46 -5.33
C PRO A 63 -2.32 33.44 -5.00
N SER A 64 -2.78 33.41 -3.75
CA SER A 64 -3.70 34.39 -3.18
C SER A 64 -3.08 35.78 -3.09
N ILE A 65 -3.66 36.75 -3.78
CA ILE A 65 -3.58 38.19 -3.46
C ILE A 65 -4.94 38.63 -2.90
N ASN A 66 -4.95 38.87 -1.59
CA ASN A 66 -5.64 39.90 -0.83
C ASN A 66 -6.90 40.59 -1.42
N SER A 67 -8.04 40.52 -0.71
CA SER A 67 -8.77 41.68 -0.13
C SER A 67 -10.17 41.27 0.33
N GLY A 68 -10.51 41.60 1.59
CA GLY A 68 -11.81 41.32 2.18
C GLY A 68 -12.91 42.33 1.85
N LEU A 69 -14.15 41.93 2.15
CA LEU A 69 -15.25 42.69 2.77
C LEU A 69 -16.55 41.87 2.61
N GLY A 70 -17.28 41.68 3.71
CA GLY A 70 -18.48 40.85 3.79
C GLY A 70 -19.70 41.43 3.06
N PRO A 71 -20.77 40.64 2.89
CA PRO A 71 -22.07 41.05 2.34
C PRO A 71 -23.08 41.26 3.51
N PRO A 72 -24.42 41.33 3.34
CA PRO A 72 -25.27 41.34 2.13
C PRO A 72 -26.46 42.35 2.18
N ALA A 73 -27.28 42.32 1.12
CA ALA A 73 -28.75 42.12 1.16
C ALA A 73 -29.69 43.20 0.54
N SER A 74 -30.66 42.64 -0.20
CA SER A 74 -32.06 43.05 -0.44
C SER A 74 -32.45 44.13 -1.48
N LEU A 75 -33.17 43.64 -2.50
CA LEU A 75 -34.13 44.27 -3.44
C LEU A 75 -35.40 44.80 -2.72
N PRO A 76 -36.46 45.34 -3.40
CA PRO A 76 -36.65 46.30 -4.53
C PRO A 76 -37.72 47.38 -4.10
N PRO A 77 -38.73 47.88 -4.88
CA PRO A 77 -38.92 48.25 -6.30
C PRO A 77 -39.44 49.71 -6.51
N GLU A 78 -39.50 50.22 -7.75
CA GLU A 78 -40.71 50.78 -8.42
C GLU A 78 -40.43 51.64 -9.69
N LYS A 79 -41.35 51.49 -10.64
CA LYS A 79 -41.44 51.98 -12.04
C LYS A 79 -42.03 53.43 -12.10
N PRO A 80 -42.45 53.96 -13.28
CA PRO A 80 -41.78 54.16 -14.57
C PRO A 80 -42.00 55.60 -15.11
N LYS A 81 -41.37 55.96 -16.25
CA LYS A 81 -41.96 56.73 -17.40
C LYS A 81 -40.88 56.92 -18.47
N SER A 82 -40.90 56.13 -19.55
CA SER A 82 -41.43 56.50 -20.89
C SER A 82 -40.73 57.70 -21.53
N HIS A 83 -40.00 57.48 -22.62
CA HIS A 83 -40.29 58.16 -23.90
C HIS A 83 -39.78 57.34 -25.09
N LYS A 84 -40.76 56.81 -25.82
CA LYS A 84 -40.71 56.20 -27.15
C LYS A 84 -40.17 57.22 -28.14
N LYS A 85 -39.11 56.89 -28.90
CA LYS A 85 -38.81 57.38 -30.29
C LYS A 85 -37.41 57.04 -30.84
N LEU A 86 -36.65 56.09 -30.26
CA LEU A 86 -35.32 55.70 -30.78
C LEU A 86 -35.16 54.21 -31.15
N ILE A 87 -36.24 53.42 -31.16
CA ILE A 87 -36.16 51.96 -31.29
C ILE A 87 -36.35 51.46 -32.75
N ALA A 88 -36.91 52.28 -33.63
CA ALA A 88 -37.32 51.80 -34.96
C ALA A 88 -36.18 51.66 -35.99
N LEU A 89 -35.00 52.27 -35.78
CA LEU A 89 -33.88 52.21 -36.73
C LEU A 89 -32.76 51.23 -36.31
N GLY A 90 -32.62 50.94 -35.01
CA GLY A 90 -31.64 49.97 -34.51
C GLY A 90 -32.06 48.50 -34.68
N LEU A 91 -33.38 48.22 -34.66
CA LEU A 91 -33.91 46.86 -34.76
C LEU A 91 -33.82 46.26 -36.18
N LEU A 92 -33.82 47.10 -37.22
CA LEU A 92 -33.74 46.62 -38.61
C LEU A 92 -32.30 46.27 -39.01
N LEU A 93 -31.29 46.96 -38.46
CA LEU A 93 -29.88 46.67 -38.71
C LEU A 93 -29.40 45.41 -37.96
N ILE A 94 -29.94 45.14 -36.76
CA ILE A 94 -29.65 43.92 -36.00
C ILE A 94 -30.26 42.69 -36.69
N LEU A 95 -31.44 42.81 -37.32
CA LEU A 95 -32.09 41.68 -38.01
C LEU A 95 -31.34 41.23 -39.28
N ALA A 96 -30.69 42.16 -40.00
CA ALA A 96 -29.96 41.85 -41.23
C ALA A 96 -28.59 41.18 -40.99
N ILE A 97 -27.96 41.42 -39.83
CA ILE A 97 -26.70 40.78 -39.42
C ILE A 97 -26.96 39.49 -38.63
N ALA A 98 -28.09 39.40 -37.92
CA ALA A 98 -28.44 38.20 -37.15
C ALA A 98 -28.80 37.00 -38.02
N LEU A 99 -29.44 37.19 -39.20
CA LEU A 99 -29.90 36.07 -40.03
C LEU A 99 -28.78 35.27 -40.72
N PRO A 100 -27.67 35.85 -41.23
CA PRO A 100 -26.54 35.07 -41.71
C PRO A 100 -25.73 34.41 -40.57
N LEU A 101 -25.60 35.08 -39.42
CA LEU A 101 -24.86 34.55 -38.27
C LEU A 101 -25.60 33.38 -37.60
N THR A 102 -26.94 33.42 -37.50
CA THR A 102 -27.70 32.28 -36.97
C THR A 102 -27.62 31.07 -37.89
N VAL A 103 -27.56 31.24 -39.22
CA VAL A 103 -27.38 30.13 -40.16
C VAL A 103 -25.95 29.57 -40.14
N PHE A 104 -24.94 30.39 -39.87
CA PHE A 104 -23.55 29.93 -39.71
C PHE A 104 -23.33 29.24 -38.36
N VAL A 105 -23.88 29.78 -37.27
CA VAL A 105 -23.83 29.18 -35.93
C VAL A 105 -24.70 27.91 -35.87
N SER A 106 -25.86 27.86 -36.53
CA SER A 106 -26.67 26.65 -36.58
C SER A 106 -26.08 25.56 -37.48
N ARG A 107 -25.33 25.90 -38.54
CA ARG A 107 -24.55 24.92 -39.30
C ARG A 107 -23.32 24.42 -38.55
N GLN A 108 -22.68 25.23 -37.69
CA GLN A 108 -21.64 24.70 -36.79
C GLN A 108 -22.25 23.86 -35.66
N GLN A 109 -23.39 24.25 -35.09
CA GLN A 109 -24.05 23.46 -34.04
C GLN A 109 -24.63 22.14 -34.57
N GLN A 110 -25.18 22.10 -35.78
CA GLN A 110 -25.64 20.84 -36.40
C GLN A 110 -24.51 19.93 -36.90
N VAL A 111 -23.28 20.45 -37.04
CA VAL A 111 -22.09 19.63 -37.31
C VAL A 111 -21.41 19.18 -36.01
N ILE A 112 -21.73 19.81 -34.87
CA ILE A 112 -21.21 19.44 -33.54
C ILE A 112 -22.21 18.57 -32.76
N GLU A 113 -23.50 18.60 -33.10
CA GLU A 113 -24.54 17.66 -32.66
C GLU A 113 -24.79 16.54 -33.68
N GLN A 114 -23.76 16.15 -34.47
CA GLN A 114 -23.55 14.71 -34.58
C GLN A 114 -23.08 14.28 -33.20
N GLU A 115 -24.08 14.06 -32.34
CA GLU A 115 -24.04 13.08 -31.27
C GLU A 115 -23.40 11.84 -31.89
N ALA A 116 -22.08 11.75 -31.81
CA ALA A 116 -21.42 10.48 -31.91
C ALA A 116 -22.08 9.71 -30.79
N GLU A 117 -23.06 8.87 -31.14
CA GLU A 117 -23.60 7.87 -30.22
C GLU A 117 -22.38 7.34 -29.48
N GLU A 118 -22.35 7.51 -28.14
CA GLU A 118 -21.28 6.88 -27.35
C GLU A 118 -21.23 5.44 -27.85
N PRO A 119 -20.08 4.97 -28.36
CA PRO A 119 -20.01 3.68 -29.01
C PRO A 119 -20.62 2.67 -28.07
N GLN A 120 -21.71 2.02 -28.49
CA GLN A 120 -22.36 1.02 -27.64
C GLN A 120 -21.37 -0.12 -27.48
N LEU A 121 -20.71 -0.15 -26.32
CA LEU A 121 -19.75 -1.19 -25.99
C LEU A 121 -20.53 -2.47 -25.73
N THR A 122 -20.36 -3.45 -26.60
CA THR A 122 -20.85 -4.81 -26.38
C THR A 122 -19.81 -5.63 -25.60
N PRO A 123 -20.18 -6.73 -24.94
CA PRO A 123 -19.22 -7.59 -24.24
C PRO A 123 -18.03 -8.04 -25.12
N GLU A 124 -18.22 -8.21 -26.42
CA GLU A 124 -17.19 -8.60 -27.38
C GLU A 124 -16.30 -7.44 -27.86
N THR A 125 -16.61 -6.21 -27.46
CA THR A 125 -15.82 -5.03 -27.86
C THR A 125 -14.42 -5.15 -27.28
N ILE A 126 -13.40 -5.11 -28.14
CA ILE A 126 -12.00 -5.11 -27.72
C ILE A 126 -11.69 -3.76 -27.08
N MET A 127 -11.37 -3.79 -25.80
CA MET A 127 -11.14 -2.62 -24.97
C MET A 127 -9.68 -2.22 -24.93
N PHE A 128 -8.76 -3.17 -25.07
CA PHE A 128 -7.32 -2.93 -25.17
C PHE A 128 -6.62 -4.18 -25.71
N GLU A 129 -5.36 -4.02 -26.11
CA GLU A 129 -4.46 -5.11 -26.47
C GLU A 129 -3.21 -5.06 -25.59
N ILE A 130 -2.74 -6.19 -25.08
CA ILE A 130 -1.48 -6.31 -24.34
C ILE A 130 -0.54 -7.21 -25.12
N ASN A 131 0.61 -6.67 -25.55
CA ASN A 131 1.58 -7.41 -26.36
C ASN A 131 0.95 -8.08 -27.62
N GLY A 132 -0.07 -7.44 -28.20
CA GLY A 132 -0.81 -7.92 -29.37
C GLY A 132 -1.96 -8.89 -29.09
N GLU A 133 -2.19 -9.27 -27.82
CA GLU A 133 -3.34 -10.08 -27.41
C GLU A 133 -4.55 -9.19 -27.07
N PRO A 134 -5.73 -9.39 -27.69
CA PRO A 134 -6.89 -8.54 -27.49
C PRO A 134 -7.72 -8.94 -26.27
N PHE A 135 -8.10 -7.95 -25.46
CA PHE A 135 -8.96 -8.11 -24.29
C PHE A 135 -10.27 -7.34 -24.47
N SER A 136 -11.37 -8.04 -24.24
CA SER A 136 -12.72 -7.54 -24.47
C SER A 136 -13.37 -6.97 -23.20
N LEU A 137 -14.49 -6.26 -23.36
CA LEU A 137 -15.30 -5.79 -22.24
C LEU A 137 -15.80 -6.96 -21.36
N GLN A 138 -16.07 -8.12 -21.97
CA GLN A 138 -16.45 -9.33 -21.25
C GLN A 138 -15.35 -9.77 -20.28
N ASN A 139 -14.08 -9.69 -20.67
CA ASN A 139 -12.97 -10.04 -19.78
C ASN A 139 -12.89 -9.08 -18.58
N ILE A 140 -13.14 -7.79 -18.80
CA ILE A 140 -13.20 -6.79 -17.72
C ILE A 140 -14.35 -7.10 -16.76
N ILE A 141 -15.53 -7.45 -17.30
CA ILE A 141 -16.70 -7.82 -16.50
C ILE A 141 -16.44 -9.10 -15.69
N GLU A 142 -15.71 -10.07 -16.24
CA GLU A 142 -15.33 -11.28 -15.52
C GLU A 142 -14.45 -10.97 -14.30
N VAL A 143 -13.44 -10.12 -14.46
CA VAL A 143 -12.61 -9.65 -13.32
C VAL A 143 -13.46 -8.89 -12.30
N ALA A 144 -14.39 -8.04 -12.74
CA ALA A 144 -15.29 -7.33 -11.83
C ALA A 144 -16.14 -8.28 -10.99
N LYS A 145 -16.63 -9.37 -11.57
CA LYS A 145 -17.46 -10.37 -10.87
C LYS A 145 -16.72 -11.18 -9.81
N GLU A 146 -15.39 -11.12 -9.77
CA GLU A 146 -14.61 -11.76 -8.71
C GLU A 146 -14.86 -11.09 -7.34
N GLN A 147 -15.09 -9.76 -7.34
CA GLN A 147 -15.20 -8.96 -6.11
C GLN A 147 -16.57 -8.30 -5.92
N TYR A 148 -17.30 -8.09 -7.02
CA TYR A 148 -18.55 -7.31 -7.02
C TYR A 148 -19.76 -8.16 -7.42
N SER A 149 -20.93 -7.75 -6.95
CA SER A 149 -22.19 -8.38 -7.37
C SER A 149 -22.40 -8.22 -8.88
N GLU A 150 -23.21 -9.09 -9.50
CA GLU A 150 -23.48 -8.99 -10.95
C GLU A 150 -24.02 -7.62 -11.37
N THR A 151 -24.79 -6.97 -10.50
CA THR A 151 -25.33 -5.63 -10.75
C THR A 151 -24.21 -4.58 -10.73
N ASP A 152 -23.32 -4.64 -9.74
CA ASP A 152 -22.27 -3.65 -9.55
C ASP A 152 -21.14 -3.81 -10.59
N ALA A 153 -20.84 -5.05 -10.99
CA ALA A 153 -19.88 -5.38 -12.04
C ALA A 153 -20.25 -4.78 -13.42
N GLY A 154 -21.53 -4.42 -13.61
CA GLY A 154 -22.01 -3.72 -14.81
C GLY A 154 -21.76 -2.21 -14.82
N THR A 155 -21.30 -1.61 -13.72
CA THR A 155 -21.09 -0.17 -13.62
C THR A 155 -19.77 0.28 -14.26
N LYS A 156 -19.75 1.48 -14.87
CA LYS A 156 -18.54 2.04 -15.51
C LYS A 156 -17.40 2.18 -14.50
N GLU A 157 -17.71 2.56 -13.26
CA GLU A 157 -16.74 2.74 -12.18
C GLU A 157 -16.04 1.43 -11.81
N VAL A 158 -16.81 0.36 -11.58
CA VAL A 158 -16.25 -0.96 -11.26
C VAL A 158 -15.49 -1.53 -12.46
N GLN A 159 -15.99 -1.33 -13.68
CA GLN A 159 -15.29 -1.78 -14.89
C GLN A 159 -13.95 -1.06 -15.11
N LYS A 160 -13.81 0.22 -14.71
CA LYS A 160 -12.51 0.91 -14.74
C LYS A 160 -11.50 0.25 -13.82
N ILE A 161 -11.91 -0.04 -12.59
CA ILE A 161 -11.07 -0.72 -11.61
C ILE A 161 -10.70 -2.12 -12.11
N ALA A 162 -11.68 -2.89 -12.57
CA ALA A 162 -11.45 -4.22 -13.11
C ALA A 162 -10.57 -4.21 -14.37
N LYS A 163 -10.66 -3.17 -15.21
CA LYS A 163 -9.77 -2.99 -16.37
C LYS A 163 -8.32 -2.79 -15.93
N ASP A 164 -8.08 -1.92 -14.95
CA ASP A 164 -6.74 -1.67 -14.45
C ASP A 164 -6.16 -2.92 -13.76
N ILE A 165 -6.98 -3.67 -13.00
CA ILE A 165 -6.61 -4.97 -12.42
C ILE A 165 -6.23 -5.97 -13.52
N LEU A 166 -7.08 -6.11 -14.56
CA LEU A 166 -6.80 -7.03 -15.66
C LEU A 166 -5.50 -6.67 -16.37
N ILE A 167 -5.29 -5.38 -16.69
CA ILE A 167 -4.04 -4.92 -17.31
C ILE A 167 -2.82 -5.28 -16.45
N GLU A 168 -2.89 -5.04 -15.14
CA GLU A 168 -1.81 -5.38 -14.23
C GLU A 168 -1.52 -6.88 -14.21
N ARG A 169 -2.56 -7.72 -14.10
CA ARG A 169 -2.45 -9.19 -14.06
C ARG A 169 -1.76 -9.74 -15.31
N GLU A 170 -2.15 -9.29 -16.48
CA GLU A 170 -1.54 -9.72 -17.74
C GLU A 170 -0.07 -9.28 -17.87
N ILE A 171 0.25 -8.06 -17.42
CA ILE A 171 1.66 -7.60 -17.35
C ILE A 171 2.48 -8.45 -16.39
N LEU A 172 1.90 -8.81 -15.23
CA LEU A 172 2.53 -9.69 -14.25
C LEU A 172 2.76 -11.09 -14.81
N ASP A 173 1.81 -11.69 -15.51
CA ASP A 173 1.94 -13.02 -16.10
C ASP A 173 3.03 -13.07 -17.20
N LEU A 174 3.05 -12.05 -18.07
CA LEU A 174 4.11 -11.90 -19.07
C LEU A 174 5.49 -11.78 -18.42
N THR A 175 5.60 -10.92 -17.40
CA THR A 175 6.86 -10.67 -16.70
C THR A 175 7.30 -11.87 -15.88
N GLY A 176 6.37 -12.54 -15.19
CA GLY A 176 6.62 -13.73 -14.41
C GLY A 176 7.15 -14.86 -15.29
N SER A 177 6.53 -15.04 -16.47
CA SER A 177 6.99 -15.99 -17.47
C SER A 177 8.39 -15.65 -18.02
N GLU A 178 8.67 -14.38 -18.32
CA GLU A 178 10.01 -13.92 -18.75
C GLU A 178 11.09 -14.21 -17.70
N LEU A 179 10.77 -13.95 -16.43
CA LEU A 179 11.70 -14.13 -15.31
C LEU A 179 11.81 -15.59 -14.85
N GLY A 180 10.93 -16.48 -15.30
CA GLY A 180 10.82 -17.85 -14.77
C GLY A 180 10.35 -17.88 -13.32
N VAL A 181 9.58 -16.88 -12.89
CA VAL A 181 8.98 -16.80 -11.56
C VAL A 181 7.67 -17.57 -11.56
N SER A 182 7.47 -18.40 -10.54
CA SER A 182 6.23 -19.14 -10.34
C SER A 182 5.74 -18.99 -8.90
N VAL A 183 4.42 -19.02 -8.72
CA VAL A 183 3.77 -19.06 -7.40
C VAL A 183 3.29 -20.49 -7.14
N SER A 184 3.74 -21.09 -6.05
CA SER A 184 3.37 -22.46 -5.67
C SER A 184 1.97 -22.50 -5.07
N SER A 185 1.34 -23.69 -5.10
CA SER A 185 0.02 -23.88 -4.48
C SER A 185 0.07 -23.73 -2.97
N GLU A 186 1.18 -24.11 -2.34
CA GLU A 186 1.42 -23.97 -0.91
C GLU A 186 1.53 -22.49 -0.51
N GLU A 187 2.27 -21.68 -1.28
CA GLU A 187 2.37 -20.24 -1.04
C GLU A 187 0.98 -19.57 -1.15
N ARG A 188 0.19 -19.92 -2.17
CA ARG A 188 -1.17 -19.40 -2.31
C ARG A 188 -2.06 -19.79 -1.15
N ALA A 189 -2.06 -21.07 -0.76
CA ALA A 189 -2.91 -21.56 0.32
C ALA A 189 -2.58 -20.88 1.65
N ALA A 190 -1.30 -20.69 1.94
CA ALA A 190 -0.86 -19.99 3.14
C ALA A 190 -1.34 -18.53 3.15
N LEU A 191 -1.24 -17.82 2.03
CA LEU A 191 -1.72 -16.43 1.95
C LEU A 191 -3.25 -16.36 2.03
N VAL A 192 -3.99 -17.27 1.38
CA VAL A 192 -5.46 -17.35 1.50
C VAL A 192 -5.89 -17.56 2.95
N GLU A 193 -5.23 -18.48 3.67
CA GLU A 193 -5.52 -18.74 5.09
C GLU A 193 -5.22 -17.52 5.97
N ALA A 194 -4.10 -16.83 5.72
CA ALA A 194 -3.68 -15.68 6.51
C ALA A 194 -4.48 -14.40 6.25
N SER A 195 -4.90 -14.17 5.00
CA SER A 195 -5.48 -12.88 4.58
C SER A 195 -6.98 -12.93 4.25
N GLY A 196 -7.55 -14.13 4.07
CA GLY A 196 -8.92 -14.31 3.61
C GLY A 196 -9.15 -13.92 2.14
N LEU A 197 -8.08 -13.67 1.37
CA LEU A 197 -8.14 -13.42 -0.07
C LEU A 197 -8.65 -14.65 -0.83
N SER A 198 -9.21 -14.42 -2.02
CA SER A 198 -9.46 -15.52 -2.96
C SER A 198 -8.15 -16.13 -3.47
N GLU A 199 -8.18 -17.37 -3.97
CA GLU A 199 -7.00 -18.02 -4.54
C GLU A 199 -6.36 -17.21 -5.69
N ASN A 200 -7.19 -16.55 -6.50
CA ASN A 200 -6.72 -15.76 -7.64
C ASN A 200 -6.06 -14.46 -7.18
N GLU A 201 -6.65 -13.77 -6.19
CA GLU A 201 -6.03 -12.59 -5.58
C GLU A 201 -4.70 -12.96 -4.92
N ALA A 202 -4.67 -14.04 -4.14
CA ALA A 202 -3.45 -14.52 -3.52
C ALA A 202 -2.36 -14.86 -4.56
N TYR A 203 -2.73 -15.45 -5.70
CA TYR A 203 -1.78 -15.70 -6.80
C TYR A 203 -1.12 -14.40 -7.27
N TYR A 204 -1.92 -13.38 -7.61
CA TYR A 204 -1.41 -12.14 -8.17
C TYR A 204 -0.70 -11.26 -7.15
N GLU A 205 -1.09 -11.30 -5.87
CA GLU A 205 -0.33 -10.62 -4.80
C GLU A 205 1.07 -11.24 -4.64
N LEU A 206 1.17 -12.57 -4.63
CA LEU A 206 2.47 -13.26 -4.56
C LEU A 206 3.31 -13.04 -5.82
N LEU A 207 2.67 -13.05 -6.99
CA LEU A 207 3.37 -12.78 -8.25
C LEU A 207 3.87 -11.33 -8.30
N ARG A 208 3.06 -10.36 -7.85
CA ARG A 208 3.44 -8.95 -7.69
C ARG A 208 4.66 -8.82 -6.79
N GLU A 209 4.66 -9.44 -5.60
CA GLU A 209 5.81 -9.37 -4.69
C GLU A 209 7.09 -9.90 -5.37
N LYS A 210 7.02 -11.08 -5.98
CA LYS A 210 8.19 -11.71 -6.64
C LYS A 210 8.69 -10.89 -7.84
N VAL A 211 7.79 -10.29 -8.62
CA VAL A 211 8.15 -9.40 -9.73
C VAL A 211 8.74 -8.09 -9.21
N ALA A 212 8.20 -7.51 -8.13
CA ALA A 212 8.74 -6.31 -7.50
C ALA A 212 10.18 -6.55 -7.02
N LEU A 213 10.45 -7.68 -6.35
CA LEU A 213 11.81 -8.08 -5.96
C LEU A 213 12.77 -8.19 -7.15
N ALA A 214 12.28 -8.53 -8.35
CA ALA A 214 13.12 -8.66 -9.53
C ALA A 214 13.30 -7.35 -10.33
N LYS A 215 12.33 -6.43 -10.28
CA LYS A 215 12.26 -5.26 -11.19
C LYS A 215 12.34 -3.91 -10.49
N VAL A 216 12.25 -3.86 -9.16
CA VAL A 216 12.23 -2.64 -8.36
C VAL A 216 13.49 -2.53 -7.50
N ARG A 217 13.87 -1.29 -7.22
CA ARG A 217 14.88 -0.95 -6.24
C ARG A 217 14.27 -1.00 -4.83
N TYR A 218 14.74 -1.89 -3.97
CA TYR A 218 14.17 -2.12 -2.65
C TYR A 218 15.22 -2.41 -1.57
N ILE A 219 14.76 -2.36 -0.33
CA ILE A 219 15.39 -3.02 0.81
C ILE A 219 14.35 -3.92 1.50
N LYS A 220 14.78 -5.07 2.03
CA LYS A 220 14.03 -5.77 3.08
C LYS A 220 14.73 -5.51 4.40
N ALA A 221 14.01 -5.02 5.40
CA ALA A 221 14.61 -4.64 6.67
C ALA A 221 13.68 -4.86 7.86
N PHE A 222 14.26 -5.21 9.00
CA PHE A 222 13.58 -5.06 10.29
C PHE A 222 13.67 -3.62 10.75
N SER A 223 12.60 -3.07 11.32
CA SER A 223 12.65 -1.76 11.98
C SER A 223 12.15 -1.81 13.41
N ILE A 224 12.81 -1.06 14.29
CA ILE A 224 12.34 -0.76 15.64
C ILE A 224 12.49 0.75 15.84
N GLY A 225 11.38 1.42 16.10
CA GLY A 225 11.35 2.86 16.28
C GLY A 225 10.27 3.28 17.27
N TYR A 226 10.39 4.47 17.84
CA TYR A 226 9.30 5.07 18.60
C TYR A 226 8.81 6.33 17.88
N TRP A 227 7.51 6.60 17.98
CA TRP A 227 6.91 7.78 17.39
C TRP A 227 6.42 8.73 18.47
N VAL A 228 6.75 10.02 18.31
CA VAL A 228 6.19 11.10 19.12
C VAL A 228 5.61 12.14 18.16
N PRO A 229 4.45 12.74 18.44
CA PRO A 229 3.92 13.80 17.60
C PRO A 229 4.97 14.93 17.40
N PRO A 230 5.25 15.34 16.15
CA PRO A 230 6.19 16.42 15.90
C PRO A 230 5.81 17.72 16.61
N PRO A 231 6.78 18.56 17.03
CA PRO A 231 6.54 19.81 17.77
C PRO A 231 5.49 20.75 17.18
N ARG A 232 5.34 20.77 15.85
CA ARG A 232 4.33 21.56 15.13
C ARG A 232 2.88 21.14 15.43
N PHE A 233 2.65 19.92 15.91
CA PHE A 233 1.36 19.39 16.34
C PHE A 233 1.19 19.40 17.87
N ILE A 234 2.23 19.79 18.61
CA ILE A 234 2.21 19.83 20.08
C ILE A 234 1.42 21.05 20.60
N THR A 235 1.25 22.11 19.80
CA THR A 235 0.54 23.34 20.24
C THR A 235 -0.94 23.13 20.56
N GLU A 236 -1.57 22.11 19.96
CA GLU A 236 -3.00 21.77 20.16
C GLU A 236 -3.22 20.66 21.21
N GLN A 237 -2.14 20.09 21.75
CA GLN A 237 -2.20 18.99 22.70
C GLN A 237 -2.51 19.43 24.13
N THR A 238 -3.17 18.53 24.86
CA THR A 238 -3.40 18.67 26.30
C THR A 238 -2.07 18.71 27.06
N THR A 239 -2.08 19.20 28.30
CA THR A 239 -0.87 19.17 29.16
C THR A 239 -0.40 17.73 29.38
N GLU A 240 -1.33 16.79 29.57
CA GLU A 240 -1.05 15.37 29.77
C GLU A 240 -0.37 14.75 28.55
N ASP A 241 -0.83 15.07 27.33
CA ASP A 241 -0.21 14.60 26.10
C ASP A 241 1.21 15.15 25.89
N LYS A 242 1.45 16.40 26.32
CA LYS A 242 2.78 17.02 26.28
C LYS A 242 3.74 16.36 27.24
N GLU A 243 3.31 16.08 28.46
CA GLU A 243 4.11 15.39 29.47
C GLU A 243 4.44 13.97 28.99
N ARG A 244 3.45 13.22 28.49
CA ARG A 244 3.67 11.88 27.91
C ARG A 244 4.65 11.92 26.72
N SER A 245 4.49 12.88 25.82
CA SER A 245 5.39 13.05 24.67
C SER A 245 6.83 13.33 25.14
N GLN A 246 7.00 14.15 26.19
CA GLN A 246 8.31 14.43 26.75
C GLN A 246 8.93 13.19 27.41
N GLU A 247 8.16 12.41 28.18
CA GLU A 247 8.65 11.14 28.76
C GLU A 247 9.11 10.15 27.67
N GLN A 248 8.39 10.09 26.55
CA GLN A 248 8.77 9.28 25.40
C GLN A 248 10.05 9.77 24.73
N LEU A 249 10.20 11.09 24.56
CA LEU A 249 11.42 11.69 24.03
C LEU A 249 12.62 11.46 24.94
N ASP A 250 12.43 11.45 26.26
CA ASP A 250 13.49 11.22 27.23
C ASP A 250 13.92 9.74 27.29
N ALA A 251 12.96 8.81 27.18
CA ALA A 251 13.22 7.37 27.18
C ALA A 251 13.74 6.84 25.83
N GLY A 252 13.33 7.47 24.73
CA GLY A 252 13.55 7.05 23.36
C GLY A 252 15.00 6.76 22.98
N PRO A 253 15.97 7.66 23.24
CA PRO A 253 17.37 7.43 22.84
C PRO A 253 17.97 6.14 23.44
N SER A 254 17.73 5.87 24.72
CA SER A 254 18.21 4.65 25.38
C SER A 254 17.55 3.40 24.79
N ALA A 255 16.26 3.48 24.46
CA ALA A 255 15.54 2.40 23.80
C ALA A 255 16.10 2.09 22.41
N ILE A 256 16.44 3.12 21.64
CA ILE A 256 17.00 2.96 20.30
C ILE A 256 18.43 2.43 20.33
N ASP A 257 19.24 2.84 21.29
CA ASP A 257 20.58 2.28 21.47
C ASP A 257 20.53 0.79 21.88
N GLN A 258 19.52 0.39 22.68
CA GLN A 258 19.22 -1.01 22.98
C GLN A 258 18.78 -1.76 21.72
N ALA A 259 17.88 -1.18 20.91
CA ALA A 259 17.42 -1.76 19.66
C ALA A 259 18.58 -1.99 18.67
N GLU A 260 19.41 -0.97 18.46
CA GLU A 260 20.59 -1.04 17.60
C GLU A 260 21.54 -2.16 18.04
N SER A 261 21.84 -2.22 19.33
CA SER A 261 22.71 -3.25 19.91
C SER A 261 22.14 -4.65 19.78
N GLY A 262 20.83 -4.81 19.99
CA GLY A 262 20.14 -6.10 19.87
C GLY A 262 20.05 -6.60 18.43
N LEU A 263 19.70 -5.72 17.50
CA LEU A 263 19.62 -6.04 16.07
C LEU A 263 20.99 -6.40 15.47
N LYS A 264 22.06 -5.69 15.89
CA LYS A 264 23.46 -6.05 15.56
C LYS A 264 23.84 -7.45 16.04
N ARG A 265 23.25 -7.92 17.14
CA ARG A 265 23.42 -9.28 17.69
C ARG A 265 22.43 -10.31 17.12
N ASN A 266 21.67 -9.95 16.09
CA ASN A 266 20.63 -10.81 15.50
C ASN A 266 19.56 -11.29 16.51
N GLN A 267 19.24 -10.47 17.52
CA GLN A 267 18.09 -10.76 18.37
C GLN A 267 16.78 -10.63 17.57
N ASN A 268 15.79 -11.45 17.92
CA ASN A 268 14.45 -11.37 17.33
C ASN A 268 13.84 -9.98 17.62
N PRO A 269 13.35 -9.25 16.60
CA PRO A 269 12.89 -7.87 16.75
C PRO A 269 11.75 -7.71 17.76
N LEU A 270 10.75 -8.60 17.70
CA LEU A 270 9.59 -8.55 18.60
C LEU A 270 9.99 -8.79 20.06
N THR A 271 10.86 -9.78 20.31
CA THR A 271 11.40 -10.06 21.64
C THR A 271 12.20 -8.87 22.17
N LEU A 272 13.00 -8.24 21.31
CA LEU A 272 13.79 -7.06 21.65
C LEU A 272 12.90 -5.86 21.99
N ALA A 273 11.86 -5.59 21.20
CA ALA A 273 10.91 -4.52 21.44
C ALA A 273 10.14 -4.71 22.77
N ARG A 274 9.69 -5.94 23.07
CA ARG A 274 9.08 -6.27 24.37
C ARG A 274 10.02 -6.01 25.55
N SER A 275 11.30 -6.35 25.40
CA SER A 275 12.32 -6.04 26.41
C SER A 275 12.54 -4.54 26.58
N ILE A 276 12.48 -3.77 25.50
CA ILE A 276 12.60 -2.30 25.54
C ILE A 276 11.43 -1.71 26.34
N VAL A 277 10.18 -2.06 26.02
CA VAL A 277 9.00 -1.55 26.76
C VAL A 277 9.04 -1.96 28.23
N SER A 278 9.48 -3.18 28.54
CA SER A 278 9.65 -3.62 29.93
C SER A 278 10.67 -2.75 30.71
N ASN A 279 11.70 -2.22 30.03
CA ASN A 279 12.71 -1.35 30.63
C ASN A 279 12.31 0.14 30.60
N SER A 280 11.43 0.52 29.67
CA SER A 280 11.00 1.91 29.43
C SER A 280 9.49 1.95 29.19
N PRO A 281 8.66 1.83 30.27
CA PRO A 281 7.21 1.74 30.14
C PRO A 281 6.54 2.94 29.44
N ALA A 282 7.17 4.12 29.48
CA ALA A 282 6.68 5.31 28.78
C ALA A 282 6.52 5.11 27.25
N LEU A 283 7.25 4.14 26.69
CA LEU A 283 7.22 3.82 25.25
C LEU A 283 6.15 2.80 24.87
N SER A 284 5.31 2.32 25.80
CA SER A 284 4.33 1.25 25.53
C SER A 284 3.44 1.56 24.32
N ASP A 285 2.99 2.81 24.21
CA ASP A 285 1.99 3.25 23.22
C ASP A 285 2.64 3.87 21.96
N SER A 286 3.97 3.99 21.95
CA SER A 286 4.73 4.69 20.90
C SER A 286 5.78 3.82 20.22
N LEU A 287 6.24 2.73 20.84
CA LEU A 287 7.20 1.83 20.23
C LEU A 287 6.53 1.03 19.12
N SER A 288 7.26 0.82 18.03
CA SER A 288 6.82 0.09 16.86
C SER A 288 7.88 -0.91 16.40
N VAL A 289 7.42 -1.99 15.78
CA VAL A 289 8.23 -3.00 15.10
C VAL A 289 7.72 -3.11 13.67
N ASN A 290 8.59 -3.01 12.68
CA ASN A 290 8.22 -3.00 11.25
C ASN A 290 7.12 -1.97 10.92
N GLY A 291 7.06 -0.86 11.65
CA GLY A 291 6.03 0.18 11.49
C GLY A 291 4.71 -0.08 12.23
N TYR A 292 4.51 -1.27 12.81
CA TYR A 292 3.34 -1.61 13.60
C TYR A 292 3.55 -1.26 15.07
N LYS A 293 2.58 -0.56 15.69
CA LYS A 293 2.65 -0.23 17.11
C LYS A 293 2.64 -1.49 17.96
N LEU A 294 3.55 -1.55 18.94
CA LEU A 294 3.75 -2.77 19.73
C LEU A 294 2.49 -3.19 20.51
N ASP A 295 1.75 -2.20 21.01
CA ASP A 295 0.52 -2.39 21.79
C ASP A 295 -0.69 -2.88 20.97
N SER A 296 -0.61 -2.76 19.66
CA SER A 296 -1.70 -3.06 18.73
C SER A 296 -1.57 -4.45 18.11
N ILE A 297 -0.46 -5.15 18.37
CA ILE A 297 -0.16 -6.46 17.78
C ILE A 297 -0.85 -7.57 18.57
N THR A 298 -1.69 -8.34 17.89
CA THR A 298 -2.35 -9.51 18.47
C THR A 298 -1.44 -10.75 18.46
N GLU A 299 -1.87 -11.86 19.08
CA GLU A 299 -1.06 -13.08 19.10
C GLU A 299 -0.87 -13.71 17.72
N ASP A 300 -1.90 -13.62 16.87
CA ASP A 300 -1.91 -14.10 15.48
C ASP A 300 -1.09 -13.24 14.52
N GLU A 301 -0.80 -11.98 14.86
CA GLU A 301 0.02 -11.07 14.05
C GLU A 301 1.52 -11.16 14.37
N GLN A 302 1.92 -11.91 15.41
CA GLN A 302 3.33 -11.96 15.85
C GLN A 302 4.26 -12.57 14.78
N ASP A 303 3.75 -13.53 14.02
CA ASP A 303 4.52 -14.19 12.97
C ASP A 303 4.84 -13.22 11.82
N LEU A 304 3.93 -12.29 11.51
CA LEU A 304 4.14 -11.25 10.47
C LEU A 304 5.33 -10.33 10.80
N LEU A 305 5.62 -10.12 12.08
CA LEU A 305 6.71 -9.26 12.54
C LEU A 305 8.04 -9.99 12.70
N SER A 306 8.04 -11.30 12.44
CA SER A 306 9.25 -12.10 12.42
C SER A 306 9.97 -12.04 11.08
N ASP A 307 9.29 -11.56 10.04
CA ASP A 307 9.85 -11.32 8.71
C ASP A 307 10.23 -9.86 8.50
N PRO A 308 11.27 -9.57 7.68
CA PRO A 308 11.66 -8.21 7.38
C PRO A 308 10.66 -7.57 6.42
N GLU A 309 10.33 -6.31 6.69
CA GLU A 309 9.40 -5.54 5.87
C GLU A 309 10.06 -5.14 4.55
N PHE A 310 9.27 -5.13 3.47
CA PHE A 310 9.70 -4.71 2.14
C PHE A 310 9.48 -3.21 1.96
N TYR A 311 10.54 -2.47 1.63
CA TYR A 311 10.46 -1.05 1.35
C TYR A 311 11.02 -0.73 -0.04
N GLU A 312 10.26 0.01 -0.82
CA GLU A 312 10.66 0.49 -2.14
C GLU A 312 11.45 1.80 -2.03
N TYR A 313 12.30 2.09 -3.02
CA TYR A 313 13.07 3.33 -3.01
C TYR A 313 12.17 4.57 -2.98
N ASN A 314 11.15 4.61 -3.84
CA ASN A 314 10.18 5.70 -3.89
C ASN A 314 8.94 5.42 -3.02
N ASP A 315 9.08 4.61 -1.97
CA ASP A 315 8.03 4.48 -0.95
C ASP A 315 7.66 5.86 -0.41
N SER A 316 6.38 6.21 -0.52
CA SER A 316 5.84 7.50 -0.10
C SER A 316 5.97 7.77 1.40
N ASN A 317 6.23 6.75 2.21
CA ASN A 317 6.31 6.86 3.66
C ASN A 317 7.67 7.35 4.18
N PHE A 318 8.70 7.40 3.34
CA PHE A 318 10.01 7.92 3.73
C PHE A 318 10.19 9.38 3.33
N ASP A 319 10.64 10.19 4.29
CA ASP A 319 11.25 11.48 3.96
C ASP A 319 12.59 11.28 3.21
N ASP A 320 13.04 12.32 2.52
CA ASP A 320 14.24 12.29 1.70
C ASP A 320 15.50 11.89 2.48
N ALA A 321 15.63 12.30 3.75
CA ALA A 321 16.80 11.98 4.56
C ALA A 321 16.82 10.49 4.93
N THR A 322 15.67 9.95 5.36
CA THR A 322 15.48 8.53 5.64
C THR A 322 15.76 7.69 4.39
N ARG A 323 15.14 8.04 3.26
CA ARG A 323 15.36 7.35 1.97
C ARG A 323 16.83 7.36 1.56
N ASN A 324 17.47 8.53 1.60
CA ASN A 324 18.88 8.65 1.24
C ASN A 324 19.80 7.85 2.16
N ALA A 325 19.49 7.77 3.46
CA ALA A 325 20.27 6.99 4.41
C ALA A 325 20.15 5.49 4.17
N LEU A 326 18.93 4.98 3.92
CA LEU A 326 18.65 3.56 3.73
C LEU A 326 19.10 3.03 2.36
N PHE A 327 18.99 3.86 1.32
CA PHE A 327 19.33 3.50 -0.06
C PHE A 327 20.66 4.09 -0.52
N ALA A 328 21.55 4.52 0.38
CA ALA A 328 22.88 4.96 0.00
C ALA A 328 23.69 3.79 -0.61
N GLN A 329 24.61 4.09 -1.53
CA GLN A 329 25.42 3.07 -2.21
C GLN A 329 26.36 2.31 -1.27
N ASN A 330 26.75 2.92 -0.14
CA ASN A 330 27.59 2.29 0.87
C ASN A 330 26.80 1.44 1.88
N VAL A 331 25.47 1.37 1.76
CA VAL A 331 24.65 0.50 2.60
C VAL A 331 24.72 -0.92 2.09
N SER A 332 25.08 -1.84 2.99
CA SER A 332 25.14 -3.28 2.71
C SER A 332 24.08 -4.08 3.48
N GLU A 333 23.84 -5.30 3.04
CA GLU A 333 23.11 -6.29 3.83
C GLU A 333 23.72 -6.45 5.23
N ARG A 334 22.87 -6.78 6.21
CA ARG A 334 23.17 -6.93 7.64
C ARG A 334 23.60 -5.65 8.35
N GLN A 335 23.70 -4.53 7.64
CA GLN A 335 24.00 -3.26 8.27
C GLN A 335 22.81 -2.80 9.12
N VAL A 336 23.14 -2.23 10.27
CA VAL A 336 22.17 -1.57 11.14
C VAL A 336 22.35 -0.06 11.00
N ILE A 337 21.27 0.63 10.66
CA ILE A 337 21.24 2.06 10.34
C ILE A 337 20.29 2.74 11.32
N LYS A 338 20.81 3.71 12.06
CA LYS A 338 20.01 4.58 12.94
C LYS A 338 19.59 5.82 12.16
N ILE A 339 18.31 6.09 12.14
CA ILE A 339 17.72 7.30 11.56
C ILE A 339 17.29 8.19 12.73
N PRO A 340 17.84 9.41 12.82
CA PRO A 340 17.50 10.33 13.91
C PRO A 340 16.07 10.85 13.76
N ALA A 341 15.54 11.40 14.86
CA ALA A 341 14.29 12.12 14.83
C ALA A 341 14.36 13.32 13.88
N ASN A 342 13.25 13.57 13.18
CA ASN A 342 13.08 14.68 12.27
C ASN A 342 11.67 15.29 12.43
N ASP A 343 11.41 16.39 11.72
CA ASP A 343 10.15 17.13 11.81
C ASP A 343 8.92 16.33 11.35
N SER A 344 9.11 15.19 10.69
CA SER A 344 8.03 14.34 10.14
C SER A 344 7.72 13.15 11.04
N ASN A 345 8.73 12.47 11.58
CA ASN A 345 8.54 11.27 12.41
C ASN A 345 8.57 11.54 13.93
N GLY A 346 9.14 12.66 14.38
CA GLY A 346 9.21 13.10 15.77
C GLY A 346 9.99 12.19 16.74
N GLY A 347 10.32 10.96 16.35
CA GLY A 347 11.12 10.00 17.10
C GLY A 347 12.17 9.31 16.23
N GLU A 348 13.02 8.50 16.87
CA GLU A 348 14.12 7.80 16.21
C GLU A 348 13.72 6.38 15.80
N VAL A 349 14.37 5.86 14.76
CA VAL A 349 14.16 4.49 14.29
C VAL A 349 15.48 3.84 13.90
N VAL A 350 15.60 2.54 14.15
CA VAL A 350 16.71 1.74 13.67
C VAL A 350 16.21 0.71 12.68
N TYR A 351 16.89 0.62 11.54
CA TYR A 351 16.69 -0.39 10.52
C TYR A 351 17.83 -1.39 10.54
N LYS A 352 17.52 -2.67 10.37
CA LYS A 352 18.49 -3.70 10.05
C LYS A 352 18.19 -4.24 8.66
N ILE A 353 19.07 -3.94 7.72
CA ILE A 353 18.95 -4.39 6.34
C ILE A 353 19.20 -5.90 6.29
N VAL A 354 18.26 -6.64 5.71
CA VAL A 354 18.36 -8.08 5.49
C VAL A 354 18.71 -8.36 4.03
N GLU A 355 18.10 -7.62 3.11
CA GLU A 355 18.25 -7.76 1.67
C GLU A 355 18.17 -6.40 1.00
N LYS A 356 18.80 -6.25 -0.17
CA LYS A 356 18.76 -5.01 -0.94
C LYS A 356 18.93 -5.27 -2.43
N SER A 357 18.19 -4.51 -3.23
CA SER A 357 18.46 -4.31 -4.65
C SER A 357 18.69 -2.82 -4.92
N ASP A 358 19.81 -2.48 -5.56
CA ASP A 358 20.11 -1.12 -6.02
C ASP A 358 19.72 -0.87 -7.49
N THR A 359 19.07 -1.85 -8.12
CA THR A 359 18.70 -1.82 -9.55
C THR A 359 17.20 -1.88 -9.74
N GLY A 360 16.72 -1.38 -10.87
CA GLY A 360 15.29 -1.42 -11.22
C GLY A 360 14.62 -0.06 -11.14
N ALA A 361 13.29 -0.04 -11.23
CA ALA A 361 12.48 1.16 -11.05
C ALA A 361 12.50 1.64 -9.59
N GLY A 362 12.10 2.88 -9.34
CA GLY A 362 12.03 3.42 -7.98
C GLY A 362 10.91 2.79 -7.14
N SER A 363 9.82 2.37 -7.79
CA SER A 363 8.69 1.70 -7.16
C SER A 363 8.03 0.70 -8.10
N TYR A 364 7.21 -0.20 -7.56
CA TYR A 364 6.38 -1.09 -8.37
C TYR A 364 5.41 -0.30 -9.27
N VAL A 365 4.82 0.78 -8.74
CA VAL A 365 3.90 1.64 -9.51
C VAL A 365 4.60 2.30 -10.70
N GLU A 366 5.83 2.80 -10.51
CA GLU A 366 6.61 3.36 -11.62
C GLU A 366 6.95 2.31 -12.67
N TRP A 367 7.36 1.11 -12.23
CA TRP A 367 7.64 -0.01 -13.12
C TRP A 367 6.40 -0.40 -13.92
N LEU A 368 5.27 -0.63 -13.24
CA LEU A 368 4.01 -1.04 -13.85
C LEU A 368 3.51 -0.01 -14.86
N LYS A 369 3.62 1.28 -14.52
CA LYS A 369 3.30 2.36 -15.46
C LYS A 369 4.16 2.29 -16.71
N SER A 370 5.47 2.10 -16.56
CA SER A 370 6.37 1.95 -17.71
C SER A 370 6.03 0.71 -18.57
N GLN A 371 5.58 -0.39 -17.95
CA GLN A 371 5.13 -1.56 -18.70
C GLN A 371 3.82 -1.29 -19.43
N ARG A 372 2.84 -0.65 -18.77
CA ARG A 372 1.57 -0.26 -19.40
C ARG A 372 1.80 0.63 -20.62
N ASP A 373 2.62 1.66 -20.47
CA ASP A 373 2.97 2.60 -21.55
C ASP A 373 3.64 1.89 -22.74
N SER A 374 4.33 0.77 -22.51
CA SER A 374 5.04 0.03 -23.55
C SER A 374 4.23 -1.11 -24.18
N LEU A 375 3.37 -1.78 -23.41
CA LEU A 375 2.74 -3.04 -23.79
C LEU A 375 1.26 -2.88 -24.16
N VAL A 376 0.57 -1.90 -23.56
CA VAL A 376 -0.86 -1.69 -23.77
C VAL A 376 -1.07 -0.80 -24.98
N THR A 377 -1.89 -1.29 -25.92
CA THR A 377 -2.24 -0.57 -27.13
C THR A 377 -3.75 -0.59 -27.36
N LYS A 378 -4.24 0.33 -28.21
CA LYS A 378 -5.66 0.45 -28.57
C LYS A 378 -6.61 0.56 -27.36
N GLU A 379 -6.16 1.19 -26.28
CA GLU A 379 -6.96 1.33 -25.07
C GLU A 379 -8.16 2.26 -25.30
N ILE A 380 -9.36 1.71 -25.13
CA ILE A 380 -10.64 2.41 -25.20
C ILE A 380 -11.03 2.87 -23.78
N PRO A 381 -11.40 4.14 -23.58
CA PRO A 381 -11.87 4.64 -22.29
C PRO A 381 -13.27 4.08 -21.95
N LEU A 382 -13.52 3.85 -20.65
CA LEU A 382 -14.81 3.42 -20.10
C LEU A 382 -15.60 4.59 -19.49
#